data_AF-A0A820BD01-F1
#
_entry.id   AF-A0A820BD01-F1
#
_cell.length_a   1.000
_cell.length_b   1.000
_cell.length_c   1.000
_cell.angle_alpha   90.00
_cell.angle_beta   90.00
_cell.angle_gamma   90.00
#
_symmetry.space_group_name_H-M   'P 1'
#
loop_
_entity.id
_entity.type
_entity.pdbx_description
1 polymer ?
#
loop_
_entity_poly.entity_id
_entity_poly.type
_entity_poly.pdbx_seq_one_letter_code
_entity_poly.pdbx_strand_id
1 'polypeptide(L)'
;VTERLDQEEKRVRDYLHPTTLEKLMLKLEEILISKHIDQIQEEAMTLLHAEKTGDLRIAHGLISRIRDANKPIQKALEDYTKTAGIYAINSIKATVNKEPKSYVEAILEVHERLSRIVKKGFCDEPSYRFAFDNGCGIFINKNAVTETAGSSHKSAELLAKYCDTLLRKGNKADKNDTAEKIDQIMIAFYYIHDKDVFQRHYGKMLAKRLVGQLSASNDSEELVISKLREACGFEYSSKLQRMFQDIPISTQLTTEFKEHCKTNAYDIIDGFRVMVLHLFAWPLISTPACSLPHQLQPTYTLFTEFYTRKHTDRKLELLHQHSKGELQTLYTKQKYILQVSTYQMAILLLFNKVESITVNGESMTVNIKSMTVESISKEAQIKPELCRPILLVLIKSQVLKCSDITVNEELKESDIENDYTIEVDENFKSKRDKINLNQTVKSVEQKDAENDGQAIEEKRKMLIE
;
A
#
# COMPACT_ATOMS: atom_id res chain seq x y z
N VAL A 1 -44.26 5.66 -30.67
CA VAL A 1 -43.62 5.04 -31.86
C VAL A 1 -43.58 3.52 -31.73
N THR A 2 -42.96 2.98 -30.68
CA THR A 2 -42.84 1.52 -30.45
C THR A 2 -44.17 0.78 -30.57
N GLU A 3 -45.22 1.23 -29.88
CA GLU A 3 -46.56 0.61 -29.95
C GLU A 3 -47.13 0.58 -31.39
N ARG A 4 -46.85 1.61 -32.20
CA ARG A 4 -47.31 1.66 -33.60
C ARG A 4 -46.55 0.68 -34.47
N LEU A 5 -45.24 0.51 -34.25
CA LEU A 5 -44.45 -0.50 -34.96
C LEU A 5 -44.97 -1.91 -34.64
N ASP A 6 -45.25 -2.20 -33.37
CA ASP A 6 -45.78 -3.50 -32.95
C ASP A 6 -47.17 -3.79 -33.54
N GLN A 7 -48.04 -2.76 -33.56
CA GLN A 7 -49.37 -2.86 -34.18
C GLN A 7 -49.29 -3.15 -35.69
N GLU A 8 -48.41 -2.48 -36.43
CA GLU A 8 -48.26 -2.70 -37.86
C GLU A 8 -47.58 -4.04 -38.18
N GLU A 9 -46.59 -4.46 -37.39
CA GLU A 9 -46.00 -5.80 -37.50
C GLU A 9 -47.04 -6.89 -37.27
N LYS A 10 -47.89 -6.73 -36.24
CA LYS A 10 -48.99 -7.66 -35.97
C LYS A 10 -50.02 -7.66 -37.12
N ARG A 11 -50.39 -6.49 -37.64
CA ARG A 11 -51.31 -6.39 -38.78
C ARG A 11 -50.78 -7.13 -40.01
N VAL A 12 -49.47 -7.02 -40.29
CA VAL A 12 -48.88 -7.75 -41.41
C VAL A 12 -48.95 -9.25 -41.18
N ARG A 13 -48.65 -9.72 -39.96
CA ARG A 13 -48.76 -11.15 -39.61
C ARG A 13 -50.19 -11.69 -39.73
N ASP A 14 -51.18 -10.90 -39.36
CA ASP A 14 -52.58 -11.32 -39.32
C ASP A 14 -53.27 -11.28 -40.70
N TYR A 15 -52.92 -10.30 -41.56
CA TYR A 15 -53.72 -9.97 -42.74
C TYR A 15 -52.95 -9.77 -44.06
N LEU A 16 -51.62 -9.67 -44.06
CA LEU A 16 -50.83 -9.31 -45.26
C LEU A 16 -49.79 -10.38 -45.62
N HIS A 17 -49.31 -10.32 -46.87
CA HIS A 17 -48.26 -11.23 -47.33
C HIS A 17 -46.93 -10.93 -46.60
N PRO A 18 -46.16 -11.93 -46.14
CA PRO A 18 -44.94 -11.74 -45.35
C PRO A 18 -43.88 -10.84 -45.99
N THR A 19 -43.78 -10.82 -47.32
CA THR A 19 -42.84 -9.93 -48.05
C THR A 19 -43.15 -8.44 -47.91
N THR A 20 -44.35 -8.09 -47.43
CA THR A 20 -44.75 -6.70 -47.14
C THR A 20 -44.09 -6.19 -45.86
N LEU A 21 -43.78 -7.09 -44.91
CA LEU A 21 -43.32 -6.72 -43.58
C LEU A 21 -42.06 -5.87 -43.64
N GLU A 22 -41.04 -6.36 -44.33
CA GLU A 22 -39.74 -5.69 -44.41
C GLU A 22 -39.86 -4.30 -45.04
N LYS A 23 -40.59 -4.19 -46.16
CA LYS A 23 -40.79 -2.91 -46.87
C LYS A 23 -41.59 -1.91 -46.02
N LEU A 24 -42.63 -2.38 -45.31
CA LEU A 24 -43.45 -1.54 -44.44
C LEU A 24 -42.63 -1.05 -43.24
N MET A 25 -41.90 -1.96 -42.58
CA MET A 25 -41.07 -1.64 -41.42
C MET A 25 -39.99 -0.62 -41.76
N LEU A 26 -39.25 -0.81 -42.87
CA LEU A 26 -38.26 0.16 -43.33
C LEU A 26 -38.89 1.55 -43.57
N LYS A 27 -40.10 1.61 -44.15
CA LYS A 27 -40.76 2.89 -44.40
C LYS A 27 -41.26 3.56 -43.13
N LEU A 28 -41.75 2.77 -42.16
CA LEU A 28 -42.16 3.27 -40.85
C LEU A 28 -40.96 3.77 -40.05
N GLU A 29 -39.83 3.05 -40.08
CA GLU A 29 -38.58 3.48 -39.44
C GLU A 29 -38.04 4.77 -40.07
N GLU A 30 -38.10 4.90 -41.40
CA GLU A 30 -37.73 6.13 -42.10
C GLU A 30 -38.59 7.33 -41.64
N ILE A 31 -39.92 7.17 -41.62
CA ILE A 31 -40.85 8.27 -41.34
C ILE A 31 -40.90 8.61 -39.84
N LEU A 32 -41.01 7.60 -38.97
CA LEU A 32 -41.26 7.79 -37.54
C LEU A 32 -39.99 7.98 -36.72
N ILE A 33 -38.84 7.50 -37.22
CA ILE A 33 -37.56 7.54 -36.49
C ILE A 33 -36.54 8.37 -37.26
N SER A 34 -36.22 8.01 -38.50
CA SER A 34 -35.07 8.60 -39.22
C SER A 34 -35.22 10.08 -39.50
N LYS A 35 -36.43 10.55 -39.85
CA LYS A 35 -36.70 11.99 -40.03
C LYS A 35 -36.65 12.82 -38.75
N HIS A 36 -36.71 12.17 -37.59
CA HIS A 36 -36.78 12.81 -36.27
C HIS A 36 -35.58 12.43 -35.38
N ILE A 37 -34.54 11.82 -35.94
CA ILE A 37 -33.46 11.22 -35.16
C ILE A 37 -32.71 12.25 -34.32
N ASP A 38 -32.52 13.46 -34.83
CA ASP A 38 -31.83 14.54 -34.11
C ASP A 38 -32.58 14.94 -32.83
N GLN A 39 -33.91 15.06 -32.91
CA GLN A 39 -34.76 15.37 -31.75
C GLN A 39 -34.77 14.22 -30.73
N ILE A 40 -34.80 12.97 -31.21
CA ILE A 40 -34.74 11.78 -30.34
C ILE A 40 -33.39 11.71 -29.64
N GLN A 41 -32.29 12.03 -30.33
CA GLN A 41 -30.94 12.07 -29.75
C GLN A 41 -30.80 13.18 -28.71
N GLU A 42 -31.30 14.38 -28.97
CA GLU A 42 -31.27 15.50 -28.03
C GLU A 42 -32.07 15.17 -26.74
N GLU A 43 -33.26 14.60 -26.90
CA GLU A 43 -34.05 14.15 -25.75
C GLU A 43 -33.33 13.01 -25.01
N ALA A 44 -32.72 12.05 -25.71
CA ALA A 44 -31.96 10.98 -25.08
C ALA A 44 -30.76 11.50 -24.25
N MET A 45 -30.08 12.56 -24.70
CA MET A 45 -29.03 13.22 -23.92
C MET A 45 -29.60 13.89 -22.65
N THR A 46 -30.78 14.51 -22.75
CA THR A 46 -31.47 15.10 -21.60
C THR A 46 -31.89 14.03 -20.59
N LEU A 47 -32.41 12.90 -21.08
CA LEU A 47 -32.79 11.75 -20.25
C LEU A 47 -31.58 11.09 -19.59
N LEU A 48 -30.41 11.10 -20.25
CA LEU A 48 -29.14 10.64 -19.69
C LEU A 48 -28.73 11.48 -18.48
N HIS A 49 -28.75 12.81 -18.61
CA HIS A 49 -28.44 13.72 -17.50
C HIS A 49 -29.47 13.64 -16.37
N ALA A 50 -30.74 13.37 -16.69
CA ALA A 50 -31.80 13.17 -15.70
C ALA A 50 -31.85 11.73 -15.13
N GLU A 51 -30.97 10.83 -15.59
CA GLU A 51 -30.88 9.42 -15.18
C GLU A 51 -32.18 8.62 -15.32
N LYS A 52 -33.04 8.99 -16.27
CA LYS A 52 -34.33 8.32 -16.50
C LYS A 52 -34.13 7.04 -17.30
N THR A 53 -33.68 5.97 -16.63
CA THR A 53 -33.30 4.70 -17.28
C THR A 53 -34.44 4.03 -18.06
N GLY A 54 -35.70 4.21 -17.65
CA GLY A 54 -36.85 3.65 -18.37
C GLY A 54 -37.06 4.30 -19.73
N ASP A 55 -37.06 5.64 -19.76
CA ASP A 55 -37.24 6.42 -20.98
C ASP A 55 -36.01 6.31 -21.89
N LEU A 56 -34.81 6.28 -21.31
CA LEU A 56 -33.56 6.00 -22.04
C LEU A 56 -33.61 4.66 -22.79
N ARG A 57 -34.20 3.63 -22.18
CA ARG A 57 -34.34 2.32 -22.82
C ARG A 57 -35.26 2.38 -24.03
N ILE A 58 -36.32 3.18 -23.96
CA ILE A 58 -37.23 3.40 -25.09
C ILE A 58 -36.50 4.16 -26.19
N ALA A 59 -35.82 5.26 -25.85
CA ALA A 59 -35.05 6.05 -26.81
C ALA A 59 -33.97 5.20 -27.49
N HIS A 60 -33.21 4.43 -26.71
CA HIS A 60 -32.20 3.48 -27.19
C HIS A 60 -32.77 2.45 -28.17
N GLY A 61 -33.94 1.88 -27.87
CA GLY A 61 -34.64 0.94 -28.76
C GLY A 61 -35.09 1.55 -30.08
N LEU A 62 -35.29 2.88 -30.15
CA LEU A 62 -35.58 3.59 -31.39
C LEU A 62 -34.29 3.91 -32.16
N ILE A 63 -33.26 4.41 -31.46
CA ILE A 63 -32.01 4.87 -32.07
C ILE A 63 -31.20 3.70 -32.64
N SER A 64 -31.21 2.55 -31.95
CA SER A 64 -30.52 1.32 -32.40
C SER A 64 -31.03 0.75 -33.73
N ARG A 65 -32.22 1.15 -34.18
CA ARG A 65 -32.77 0.77 -35.50
C ARG A 65 -32.10 1.50 -36.65
N ILE A 66 -31.44 2.62 -36.38
CA ILE A 66 -30.77 3.44 -37.38
C ILE A 66 -29.26 3.25 -37.26
N ARG A 67 -28.64 2.89 -38.39
CA ARG A 67 -27.19 2.73 -38.47
C ARG A 67 -26.48 4.01 -38.04
N ASP A 68 -25.46 3.87 -37.20
CA ASP A 68 -24.59 4.94 -36.71
C ASP A 68 -25.26 6.03 -35.82
N ALA A 69 -26.57 5.95 -35.57
CA ALA A 69 -27.29 6.94 -34.76
C ALA A 69 -26.96 6.88 -33.25
N ASN A 70 -26.34 5.79 -32.77
CA ASN A 70 -25.90 5.64 -31.38
C ASN A 70 -24.64 6.45 -31.04
N LYS A 71 -23.82 6.83 -32.03
CA LYS A 71 -22.50 7.45 -31.82
C LYS A 71 -22.54 8.75 -31.00
N PRO A 72 -23.46 9.71 -31.25
CA PRO A 72 -23.54 10.93 -30.46
C PRO A 72 -23.84 10.66 -28.98
N ILE A 73 -24.69 9.67 -28.71
CA ILE A 73 -25.12 9.32 -27.34
C ILE A 73 -24.02 8.57 -26.61
N GLN A 74 -23.26 7.71 -27.30
CA GLN A 74 -22.04 7.10 -26.77
C GLN A 74 -21.06 8.19 -26.33
N LYS A 75 -20.85 9.21 -27.17
CA LYS A 75 -19.95 10.32 -26.83
C LYS A 75 -20.48 11.14 -25.65
N ALA A 76 -21.79 11.41 -25.60
CA ALA A 76 -22.42 12.08 -24.48
C ALA A 76 -22.29 11.28 -23.16
N LEU A 77 -22.42 9.95 -23.21
CA LEU A 77 -22.20 9.07 -22.06
C LEU A 77 -20.75 9.10 -21.57
N GLU A 78 -19.78 9.06 -22.47
CA GLU A 78 -18.35 9.19 -22.14
C GLU A 78 -18.07 10.52 -21.44
N ASP A 79 -18.54 11.63 -22.02
CA ASP A 79 -18.32 12.98 -21.48
C ASP A 79 -19.07 13.20 -20.16
N TYR A 80 -20.28 12.66 -20.02
CA TYR A 80 -21.03 12.67 -18.76
C TYR A 80 -20.30 11.89 -17.67
N THR A 81 -19.81 10.69 -17.99
CA THR A 81 -19.05 9.83 -17.06
C THR A 81 -17.79 10.53 -16.57
N LYS A 82 -17.04 11.12 -17.51
CA LYS A 82 -15.84 11.91 -17.20
C LYS A 82 -16.16 13.08 -16.28
N THR A 83 -17.18 13.87 -16.62
CA THR A 83 -17.53 15.09 -15.87
C THR A 83 -18.03 14.77 -14.47
N ALA A 84 -18.89 13.75 -14.35
CA ALA A 84 -19.40 13.26 -13.07
C ALA A 84 -18.26 12.78 -12.14
N GLY A 85 -17.32 11.99 -12.67
CA GLY A 85 -16.16 11.51 -11.91
C GLY A 85 -15.23 12.63 -11.46
N ILE A 86 -14.92 13.59 -12.34
CA ILE A 86 -14.10 14.76 -12.00
C ILE A 86 -14.79 15.60 -10.91
N TYR A 87 -16.10 15.83 -11.03
CA TYR A 87 -16.87 16.58 -10.03
C TYR A 87 -16.83 15.90 -8.66
N ALA A 88 -17.07 14.58 -8.61
CA ALA A 88 -17.02 13.81 -7.37
C ALA A 88 -15.65 13.93 -6.68
N ILE A 89 -14.56 13.74 -7.42
CA ILE A 89 -13.19 13.85 -6.89
C ILE A 89 -12.87 15.29 -6.44
N ASN A 90 -13.33 16.30 -7.19
CA ASN A 90 -13.12 17.70 -6.83
C ASN A 90 -13.76 18.06 -5.49
N SER A 91 -14.94 17.51 -5.19
CA SER A 91 -15.65 17.77 -3.94
C SER A 91 -14.89 17.30 -2.69
N ILE A 92 -14.04 16.27 -2.83
CA ILE A 92 -13.27 15.67 -1.74
C ILE A 92 -11.79 16.06 -1.74
N LYS A 93 -11.34 16.90 -2.67
CA LYS A 93 -9.93 17.24 -2.90
C LYS A 93 -9.15 17.60 -1.63
N ALA A 94 -9.78 18.31 -0.69
CA ALA A 94 -9.14 18.78 0.55
C ALA A 94 -8.86 17.65 1.57
N THR A 95 -9.59 16.54 1.53
CA THR A 95 -9.49 15.43 2.49
C THR A 95 -8.75 14.20 1.94
N VAL A 96 -8.60 14.08 0.62
CA VAL A 96 -8.02 12.88 -0.05
C VAL A 96 -6.63 12.49 0.48
N ASN A 97 -5.75 13.46 0.74
CA ASN A 97 -4.40 13.15 1.25
C ASN A 97 -4.41 12.62 2.70
N LYS A 98 -5.46 12.92 3.47
CA LYS A 98 -5.63 12.45 4.85
C LYS A 98 -6.39 11.12 4.89
N GLU A 99 -7.32 10.92 3.96
CA GLU A 99 -8.21 9.76 3.93
C GLU A 99 -8.26 9.14 2.52
N PRO A 100 -7.34 8.20 2.18
CA PRO A 100 -7.37 7.49 0.90
C PRO A 100 -8.68 6.71 0.66
N LYS A 101 -9.38 6.34 1.73
CA LYS A 101 -10.67 5.65 1.69
C LYS A 101 -11.73 6.46 0.95
N SER A 102 -11.90 7.74 1.28
CA SER A 102 -12.95 8.58 0.67
C SER A 102 -12.72 8.76 -0.83
N TYR A 103 -11.45 8.77 -1.26
CA TYR A 103 -11.08 8.83 -2.68
C TYR A 103 -11.57 7.62 -3.46
N VAL A 104 -11.29 6.41 -2.95
CA VAL A 104 -11.69 5.17 -3.61
C VAL A 104 -13.20 5.00 -3.56
N GLU A 105 -13.85 5.31 -2.43
CA GLU A 105 -15.32 5.25 -2.31
C GLU A 105 -16.02 6.18 -3.30
N ALA A 106 -15.53 7.41 -3.51
CA ALA A 106 -16.10 8.33 -4.50
C ALA A 106 -15.97 7.81 -5.95
N ILE A 107 -14.85 7.14 -6.29
CA ILE A 107 -14.69 6.49 -7.60
C ILE A 107 -15.72 5.37 -7.78
N LEU A 108 -15.87 4.53 -6.75
CA LEU A 108 -16.78 3.39 -6.77
C LEU A 108 -18.25 3.81 -6.81
N GLU A 109 -18.62 4.87 -6.10
CA GLU A 109 -19.98 5.41 -6.12
C GLU A 109 -20.36 5.91 -7.52
N VAL A 110 -19.47 6.68 -8.17
CA VAL A 110 -19.67 7.13 -9.56
C VAL A 110 -19.77 5.94 -10.50
N HIS A 111 -18.86 4.96 -10.35
CA HIS A 111 -18.86 3.75 -11.19
C HIS A 111 -20.17 2.97 -11.05
N GLU A 112 -20.62 2.69 -9.82
CA GLU A 112 -21.84 1.91 -9.57
C GLU A 112 -23.08 2.62 -10.12
N ARG A 113 -23.21 3.93 -9.84
CA ARG A 113 -24.33 4.74 -10.33
C ARG A 113 -24.42 4.72 -11.85
N LEU A 114 -23.32 4.97 -12.54
CA LEU A 114 -23.30 5.08 -13.99
C LEU A 114 -23.33 3.71 -14.70
N SER A 115 -22.71 2.68 -14.10
CA SER A 115 -22.84 1.29 -14.59
C SER A 115 -24.30 0.83 -14.57
N ARG A 116 -25.08 1.27 -13.57
CA ARG A 116 -26.53 1.00 -13.52
C ARG A 116 -27.29 1.65 -14.67
N ILE A 117 -26.91 2.86 -15.10
CA ILE A 117 -27.48 3.53 -16.27
C ILE A 117 -27.17 2.73 -17.54
N VAL A 118 -25.93 2.28 -17.72
CA VAL A 118 -25.55 1.43 -18.86
C VAL A 118 -26.36 0.13 -18.91
N LYS A 119 -26.45 -0.57 -17.78
CA LYS A 119 -27.17 -1.85 -17.69
C LYS A 119 -28.67 -1.70 -17.90
N LYS A 120 -29.31 -0.71 -17.26
CA LYS A 120 -30.77 -0.55 -17.29
C LYS A 120 -31.26 0.29 -18.46
N GLY A 121 -30.58 1.40 -18.76
CA GLY A 121 -30.95 2.36 -19.79
C GLY A 121 -30.50 1.97 -21.19
N PHE A 122 -29.32 1.34 -21.33
CA PHE A 122 -28.77 0.94 -22.62
C PHE A 122 -28.69 -0.59 -22.80
N CYS A 123 -29.37 -1.35 -21.93
CA CYS A 123 -29.43 -2.82 -21.96
C CYS A 123 -28.05 -3.51 -21.97
N ASP A 124 -27.04 -2.90 -21.33
CA ASP A 124 -25.66 -3.38 -21.32
C ASP A 124 -25.05 -3.58 -22.72
N GLU A 125 -25.48 -2.77 -23.70
CA GLU A 125 -24.93 -2.85 -25.05
C GLU A 125 -23.42 -2.55 -25.05
N PRO A 126 -22.59 -3.39 -25.74
CA PRO A 126 -21.13 -3.28 -25.71
C PRO A 126 -20.60 -1.90 -26.10
N SER A 127 -21.27 -1.20 -27.01
CA SER A 127 -20.85 0.10 -27.50
C SER A 127 -20.96 1.21 -26.44
N TYR A 128 -22.01 1.19 -25.62
CA TYR A 128 -22.19 2.08 -24.48
C TYR A 128 -21.33 1.66 -23.29
N ARG A 129 -21.12 0.35 -23.10
CA ARG A 129 -20.16 -0.18 -22.10
C ARG A 129 -18.76 0.36 -22.37
N PHE A 130 -18.31 0.32 -23.62
CA PHE A 130 -17.03 0.86 -24.06
C PHE A 130 -16.91 2.38 -23.82
N ALA A 131 -17.94 3.16 -24.17
CA ALA A 131 -17.95 4.60 -23.91
C ALA A 131 -17.88 4.95 -22.41
N PHE A 132 -18.60 4.20 -21.58
CA PHE A 132 -18.53 4.32 -20.12
C PHE A 132 -17.14 3.95 -19.59
N ASP A 133 -16.54 2.86 -20.08
CA ASP A 133 -15.21 2.42 -19.66
C ASP A 133 -14.12 3.43 -20.04
N ASN A 134 -14.22 4.04 -21.24
CA ASN A 134 -13.35 5.16 -21.63
C ASN A 134 -13.50 6.35 -20.68
N GLY A 135 -14.74 6.74 -20.36
CA GLY A 135 -15.01 7.82 -19.41
C GLY A 135 -14.36 7.55 -18.05
N CYS A 136 -14.49 6.32 -17.53
CA CYS A 136 -13.85 5.88 -16.30
C CYS A 136 -12.32 5.95 -16.37
N GLY A 137 -11.72 5.41 -17.43
CA GLY A 137 -10.28 5.51 -17.66
C GLY A 137 -9.78 6.95 -17.69
N ILE A 138 -10.54 7.89 -18.26
CA ILE A 138 -10.15 9.29 -18.31
C ILE A 138 -10.16 9.92 -16.91
N PHE A 139 -11.27 9.86 -16.15
CA PHE A 139 -11.35 10.60 -14.88
C PHE A 139 -10.52 9.95 -13.76
N ILE A 140 -10.36 8.62 -13.76
CA ILE A 140 -9.57 7.93 -12.75
C ILE A 140 -8.09 8.28 -12.89
N ASN A 141 -7.59 8.44 -14.12
CA ASN A 141 -6.18 8.78 -14.38
C ASN A 141 -5.93 10.29 -14.53
N LYS A 142 -6.97 11.10 -14.74
CA LYS A 142 -6.89 12.56 -14.83
C LYS A 142 -8.03 13.24 -14.06
N ASN A 143 -7.69 13.76 -12.89
CA ASN A 143 -8.57 14.51 -12.00
C ASN A 143 -7.79 15.54 -11.18
N ALA A 144 -8.47 16.34 -10.35
CA ALA A 144 -7.78 17.38 -9.58
C ALA A 144 -6.72 16.87 -8.59
N VAL A 145 -6.82 15.62 -8.12
CA VAL A 145 -5.82 15.04 -7.21
C VAL A 145 -4.54 14.71 -7.98
N THR A 146 -4.67 14.08 -9.16
CA THR A 146 -3.52 13.79 -10.04
C THR A 146 -2.90 15.07 -10.59
N GLU A 147 -3.71 16.08 -10.92
CA GLU A 147 -3.22 17.38 -11.40
C GLU A 147 -2.48 18.16 -10.31
N THR A 148 -2.98 18.15 -9.08
CA THR A 148 -2.31 18.81 -7.95
C THR A 148 -0.99 18.13 -7.59
N ALA A 149 -0.92 16.80 -7.75
CA ALA A 149 0.31 16.04 -7.55
C ALA A 149 1.27 16.12 -8.76
N GLY A 150 0.87 16.74 -9.87
CA GLY A 150 1.65 16.78 -11.11
C GLY A 150 1.84 15.42 -11.79
N SER A 151 1.08 14.39 -11.41
CA SER A 151 1.26 13.02 -11.92
C SER A 151 -0.01 12.15 -11.81
N SER A 152 -0.29 11.36 -12.84
CA SER A 152 -1.36 10.35 -12.87
C SER A 152 -1.14 9.22 -11.85
N HIS A 153 0.09 9.05 -11.37
CA HIS A 153 0.49 8.00 -10.42
C HIS A 153 -0.25 8.09 -9.08
N LYS A 154 -0.79 9.27 -8.74
CA LYS A 154 -1.43 9.49 -7.46
C LYS A 154 -2.65 8.60 -7.22
N SER A 155 -3.42 8.31 -8.26
CA SER A 155 -4.57 7.40 -8.17
C SER A 155 -4.14 5.98 -7.79
N ALA A 156 -3.06 5.49 -8.41
CA ALA A 156 -2.50 4.16 -8.12
C ALA A 156 -1.96 4.08 -6.69
N GLU A 157 -1.25 5.12 -6.22
CA GLU A 157 -0.75 5.22 -4.86
C GLU A 157 -1.89 5.21 -3.81
N LEU A 158 -2.93 6.01 -4.02
CA LEU A 158 -4.07 6.10 -3.10
C LEU A 158 -4.85 4.78 -3.03
N LEU A 159 -5.03 4.11 -4.17
CA LEU A 159 -5.67 2.79 -4.21
C LEU A 159 -4.85 1.75 -3.43
N ALA A 160 -3.51 1.75 -3.60
CA ALA A 160 -2.63 0.88 -2.83
C ALA A 160 -2.67 1.17 -1.31
N LYS A 161 -2.72 2.44 -0.92
CA LYS A 161 -2.87 2.89 0.48
C LYS A 161 -4.20 2.44 1.11
N TYR A 162 -5.29 2.54 0.36
CA TYR A 162 -6.58 2.07 0.83
C TYR A 162 -6.58 0.54 1.04
N CYS A 163 -6.02 -0.20 0.08
CA CYS A 163 -5.84 -1.65 0.19
C CYS A 163 -4.97 -2.03 1.42
N ASP A 164 -3.87 -1.32 1.67
CA ASP A 164 -3.04 -1.52 2.86
C ASP A 164 -3.80 -1.27 4.17
N THR A 165 -4.61 -0.20 4.22
CA THR A 165 -5.43 0.11 5.40
C THR A 165 -6.46 -0.99 5.67
N LEU A 166 -7.09 -1.51 4.61
CA LEU A 166 -8.07 -2.58 4.68
C LEU A 166 -7.46 -3.87 5.27
N LEU A 167 -6.23 -4.21 4.87
CA LEU A 167 -5.54 -5.46 5.20
C LEU A 167 -4.75 -5.43 6.52
N ARG A 168 -4.67 -4.29 7.23
CA ARG A 168 -3.95 -4.18 8.50
C ARG A 168 -4.73 -4.70 9.70
N LYS A 169 -4.03 -5.36 10.64
CA LYS A 169 -4.54 -5.72 11.97
C LYS A 169 -5.07 -4.47 12.68
N GLY A 170 -6.26 -4.58 13.25
CA GLY A 170 -6.93 -3.48 13.95
C GLY A 170 -8.02 -2.79 13.11
N ASN A 171 -8.08 -3.06 11.80
CA ASN A 171 -9.28 -2.76 11.03
C ASN A 171 -10.40 -3.71 11.48
N LYS A 172 -11.51 -3.16 11.97
CA LYS A 172 -12.64 -3.93 12.55
C LYS A 172 -13.60 -4.48 11.49
N ALA A 173 -13.20 -4.54 10.22
CA ALA A 173 -14.03 -5.07 9.15
C ALA A 173 -14.10 -6.61 9.23
N ASP A 174 -15.29 -7.16 8.98
CA ASP A 174 -15.48 -8.61 8.90
C ASP A 174 -14.79 -9.19 7.65
N LYS A 175 -14.51 -10.50 7.66
CA LYS A 175 -13.84 -11.18 6.52
C LYS A 175 -14.64 -11.06 5.21
N ASN A 176 -15.96 -11.19 5.27
CA ASN A 176 -16.81 -11.11 4.07
C ASN A 176 -16.84 -9.69 3.49
N ASP A 177 -17.00 -8.68 4.35
CA ASP A 177 -16.92 -7.26 3.98
C ASP A 177 -15.53 -6.92 3.38
N THR A 178 -14.46 -7.52 3.90
CA THR A 178 -13.11 -7.36 3.37
C THR A 178 -12.98 -7.94 1.95
N ALA A 179 -13.54 -9.12 1.69
CA ALA A 179 -13.49 -9.73 0.36
C ALA A 179 -14.26 -8.90 -0.69
N GLU A 180 -15.47 -8.43 -0.35
CA GLU A 180 -16.27 -7.55 -1.21
C GLU A 180 -15.54 -6.23 -1.50
N LYS A 181 -14.89 -5.63 -0.50
CA LYS A 181 -14.07 -4.42 -0.68
C LYS A 181 -12.83 -4.67 -1.55
N ILE A 182 -12.21 -5.85 -1.46
CA ILE A 182 -11.13 -6.23 -2.37
C ILE A 182 -11.64 -6.30 -3.81
N ASP A 183 -12.83 -6.88 -4.04
CA ASP A 183 -13.45 -6.91 -5.38
C ASP A 183 -13.71 -5.50 -5.91
N GLN A 184 -14.23 -4.60 -5.06
CA GLN A 184 -14.43 -3.20 -5.42
C GLN A 184 -13.11 -2.50 -5.76
N ILE A 185 -12.05 -2.70 -4.97
CA ILE A 185 -10.72 -2.17 -5.28
C ILE A 185 -10.25 -2.65 -6.66
N MET A 186 -10.53 -3.90 -7.02
CA MET A 186 -10.17 -4.44 -8.33
C MET A 186 -10.96 -3.80 -9.49
N ILE A 187 -12.21 -3.35 -9.26
CA ILE A 187 -12.97 -2.57 -10.23
C ILE A 187 -12.26 -1.24 -10.51
N ALA A 188 -11.84 -0.52 -9.48
CA ALA A 188 -11.09 0.73 -9.66
C ALA A 188 -9.71 0.48 -10.31
N PHE A 189 -9.02 -0.59 -9.90
CA PHE A 189 -7.72 -1.00 -10.44
C PHE A 189 -7.76 -1.29 -11.95
N TYR A 190 -8.87 -1.84 -12.46
CA TYR A 190 -9.04 -2.14 -13.87
C TYR A 190 -8.78 -0.91 -14.77
N TYR A 191 -9.23 0.27 -14.33
CA TYR A 191 -9.10 1.53 -15.06
C TYR A 191 -7.77 2.26 -14.83
N ILE A 192 -6.91 1.82 -13.91
CA ILE A 192 -5.62 2.45 -13.65
C ILE A 192 -4.66 2.17 -14.82
N HIS A 193 -4.05 3.22 -15.38
CA HIS A 193 -3.02 3.09 -16.41
C HIS A 193 -1.67 2.65 -15.81
N ASP A 194 -1.24 3.32 -14.73
CA ASP A 194 0.05 3.10 -14.08
C ASP A 194 0.03 1.91 -13.11
N LYS A 195 -0.24 0.71 -13.63
CA LYS A 195 -0.36 -0.52 -12.81
C LYS A 195 0.95 -0.91 -12.13
N ASP A 196 2.10 -0.61 -12.71
CA ASP A 196 3.43 -0.80 -12.13
C ASP A 196 3.65 0.07 -10.87
N VAL A 197 3.10 1.28 -10.84
CA VAL A 197 3.13 2.16 -9.66
C VAL A 197 2.33 1.56 -8.52
N PHE A 198 1.12 1.06 -8.82
CA PHE A 198 0.31 0.34 -7.84
C PHE A 198 1.09 -0.86 -7.29
N GLN A 199 1.69 -1.67 -8.18
CA GLN A 199 2.47 -2.86 -7.80
C GLN A 199 3.60 -2.51 -6.82
N ARG A 200 4.33 -1.42 -7.08
CA ARG A 200 5.45 -0.99 -6.25
C ARG A 200 4.98 -0.55 -4.86
N HIS A 201 3.99 0.34 -4.79
CA HIS A 201 3.46 0.81 -3.51
C HIS A 201 2.82 -0.32 -2.71
N TYR A 202 2.01 -1.15 -3.36
CA TYR A 202 1.42 -2.33 -2.75
C TYR A 202 2.49 -3.31 -2.26
N GLY A 203 3.51 -3.60 -3.07
CA GLY A 203 4.61 -4.49 -2.71
C GLY A 203 5.41 -3.98 -1.50
N LYS A 204 5.70 -2.69 -1.43
CA LYS A 204 6.37 -2.06 -0.27
C LYS A 204 5.53 -2.18 1.00
N MET A 205 4.23 -1.93 0.89
CA MET A 205 3.30 -2.04 2.02
C MET A 205 3.09 -3.49 2.47
N LEU A 206 2.95 -4.42 1.53
CA LEU A 206 2.90 -5.85 1.80
C LEU A 206 4.16 -6.31 2.52
N ALA A 207 5.35 -5.91 2.06
CA ALA A 207 6.61 -6.25 2.73
C ALA A 207 6.63 -5.78 4.20
N LYS A 208 6.20 -4.54 4.46
CA LYS A 208 6.06 -4.01 5.83
C LYS A 208 5.06 -4.82 6.65
N ARG A 209 3.92 -5.20 6.07
CA ARG A 209 2.89 -6.00 6.76
C ARG A 209 3.39 -7.41 7.07
N LEU A 210 4.05 -8.09 6.13
CA LEU A 210 4.57 -9.45 6.31
C LEU A 210 5.71 -9.50 7.35
N VAL A 211 6.71 -8.61 7.25
CA VAL A 211 7.83 -8.53 8.21
C VAL A 211 7.34 -8.13 9.60
N GLY A 212 6.43 -7.17 9.67
CA GLY A 212 5.85 -6.69 10.93
C GLY A 212 4.79 -7.63 11.52
N GLN A 213 4.35 -8.66 10.79
CA GLN A 213 3.17 -9.47 11.09
C GLN A 213 1.90 -8.64 11.36
N LEU A 214 1.71 -7.60 10.55
CA LEU A 214 0.63 -6.62 10.67
C LEU A 214 -0.58 -6.95 9.78
N SER A 215 -0.56 -8.04 9.02
CA SER A 215 -1.70 -8.47 8.19
C SER A 215 -2.85 -9.00 9.03
N ALA A 216 -4.07 -8.55 8.77
CA ALA A 216 -5.29 -8.98 9.47
C ALA A 216 -5.60 -10.47 9.20
N SER A 217 -5.42 -10.91 7.95
CA SER A 217 -5.70 -12.28 7.50
C SER A 217 -4.76 -12.66 6.36
N ASN A 218 -4.14 -13.84 6.44
CA ASN A 218 -3.31 -14.37 5.35
C ASN A 218 -4.17 -14.70 4.11
N ASP A 219 -5.39 -15.21 4.32
CA ASP A 219 -6.31 -15.55 3.23
C ASP A 219 -6.66 -14.32 2.38
N SER A 220 -6.81 -13.16 3.02
CA SER A 220 -7.13 -11.89 2.35
C SER A 220 -5.94 -11.35 1.55
N GLU A 221 -4.72 -11.53 2.05
CA GLU A 221 -3.50 -11.16 1.33
C GLU A 221 -3.33 -12.04 0.07
N GLU A 222 -3.56 -13.35 0.21
CA GLU A 222 -3.52 -14.30 -0.91
C GLU A 222 -4.59 -13.98 -1.97
N LEU A 223 -5.80 -13.62 -1.53
CA LEU A 223 -6.89 -13.21 -2.43
C LEU A 223 -6.49 -12.01 -3.30
N VAL A 224 -5.89 -10.97 -2.72
CA VAL A 224 -5.43 -9.80 -3.49
C VAL A 224 -4.36 -10.21 -4.49
N ILE A 225 -3.40 -11.05 -4.08
CA ILE A 225 -2.33 -11.51 -4.97
C ILE A 225 -2.91 -12.35 -6.12
N SER A 226 -3.91 -13.20 -5.88
CA SER A 226 -4.57 -13.97 -6.94
C SER A 226 -5.28 -13.04 -7.93
N LYS A 227 -6.04 -12.05 -7.45
CA LYS A 227 -6.75 -11.11 -8.31
C LYS A 227 -5.80 -10.24 -9.15
N LEU A 228 -4.68 -9.82 -8.58
CA LEU A 228 -3.63 -9.11 -9.34
C LEU A 228 -2.99 -10.03 -10.40
N ARG A 229 -2.81 -11.32 -10.11
CA ARG A 229 -2.34 -12.30 -11.10
C ARG A 229 -3.36 -12.50 -12.23
N GLU A 230 -4.64 -12.62 -11.92
CA GLU A 230 -5.70 -12.78 -12.90
C GLU A 230 -5.81 -11.55 -13.82
N ALA A 231 -5.66 -10.33 -13.26
CA ALA A 231 -5.78 -9.09 -14.01
C ALA A 231 -4.53 -8.72 -14.85
N CYS A 232 -3.32 -9.05 -14.36
CA CYS A 232 -2.06 -8.57 -14.96
C CYS A 232 -1.08 -9.69 -15.34
N GLY A 233 -1.40 -10.95 -15.06
CA GLY A 233 -0.56 -12.10 -15.36
C GLY A 233 0.45 -12.47 -14.26
N PHE A 234 1.19 -13.54 -14.54
CA PHE A 234 2.14 -14.14 -13.60
C PHE A 234 3.33 -13.23 -13.28
N GLU A 235 3.97 -12.63 -14.29
CA GLU A 235 5.18 -11.81 -14.07
C GLU A 235 4.90 -10.63 -13.13
N TYR A 236 3.74 -10.00 -13.26
CA TYR A 236 3.28 -8.91 -12.40
C TYR A 236 3.08 -9.34 -10.93
N SER A 237 2.63 -10.56 -10.68
CA SER A 237 2.35 -11.04 -9.31
C SER A 237 3.51 -11.84 -8.70
N SER A 238 4.47 -12.29 -9.51
CA SER A 238 5.55 -13.21 -9.14
C SER A 238 6.33 -12.79 -7.87
N LYS A 239 6.73 -11.52 -7.78
CA LYS A 239 7.44 -10.98 -6.61
C LYS A 239 6.57 -10.98 -5.36
N LEU A 240 5.30 -10.59 -5.48
CA LEU A 240 4.34 -10.58 -4.36
C LEU A 240 4.10 -12.01 -3.85
N GLN A 241 3.92 -12.96 -4.77
CA GLN A 241 3.78 -14.38 -4.45
C GLN A 241 5.02 -14.92 -3.75
N ARG A 242 6.22 -14.56 -4.24
CA ARG A 242 7.47 -14.98 -3.61
C ARG A 242 7.62 -14.42 -2.20
N MET A 243 7.28 -13.14 -1.98
CA MET A 243 7.28 -12.56 -0.63
C MET A 243 6.33 -13.32 0.30
N PHE A 244 5.14 -13.68 -0.16
CA PHE A 244 4.18 -14.42 0.64
C PHE A 244 4.66 -15.85 0.98
N GLN A 245 5.30 -16.54 0.04
CA GLN A 245 5.88 -17.89 0.23
C GLN A 245 7.10 -17.91 1.15
N ASP A 246 7.93 -16.85 1.13
CA ASP A 246 9.14 -16.80 1.96
C ASP A 246 8.82 -16.80 3.47
N ILE A 247 7.67 -16.27 3.89
CA ILE A 247 7.26 -16.19 5.29
C ILE A 247 7.13 -17.55 5.99
N PRO A 248 6.30 -18.50 5.50
CA PRO A 248 6.20 -19.83 6.10
C PRO A 248 7.53 -20.59 6.01
N ILE A 249 8.24 -20.51 4.88
CA ILE A 249 9.55 -21.16 4.70
C ILE A 249 10.55 -20.69 5.77
N SER A 250 10.63 -19.38 6.00
CA SER A 250 11.53 -18.85 7.01
C SER A 250 11.11 -19.18 8.44
N THR A 251 9.81 -19.30 8.69
CA THR A 251 9.29 -19.71 10.00
C THR A 251 9.65 -21.16 10.30
N GLN A 252 9.55 -22.04 9.29
CA GLN A 252 10.02 -23.41 9.38
C GLN A 252 11.53 -23.46 9.63
N LEU A 253 12.33 -22.71 8.87
CA LEU A 253 13.78 -22.64 9.04
C LEU A 253 14.19 -22.20 10.45
N THR A 254 13.47 -21.22 11.04
CA THR A 254 13.68 -20.81 12.43
C THR A 254 13.42 -21.95 13.41
N THR A 255 12.39 -22.76 13.15
CA THR A 255 12.01 -23.89 14.01
C THR A 255 13.08 -24.98 13.96
N GLU A 256 13.52 -25.35 12.75
CA GLU A 256 14.60 -26.30 12.53
C GLU A 256 15.91 -25.85 13.19
N PHE A 257 16.25 -24.56 13.11
CA PHE A 257 17.42 -24.01 13.80
C PHE A 257 17.32 -24.17 15.32
N LYS A 258 16.16 -23.86 15.91
CA LYS A 258 15.93 -24.02 17.36
C LYS A 258 16.06 -25.48 17.80
N GLU A 259 15.56 -26.41 17.00
CA GLU A 259 15.68 -27.86 17.26
C GLU A 259 17.14 -28.33 17.17
N HIS A 260 17.89 -27.82 16.19
CA HIS A 260 19.32 -28.08 16.06
C HIS A 260 20.10 -27.58 17.28
N CYS A 261 19.81 -26.36 17.76
CA CYS A 261 20.45 -25.81 18.96
C CYS A 261 20.12 -26.62 20.22
N LYS A 262 18.87 -27.07 20.38
CA LYS A 262 18.46 -27.94 21.50
C LYS A 262 19.21 -29.27 21.48
N THR A 263 19.30 -29.91 20.31
CA THR A 263 19.97 -31.22 20.16
C THR A 263 21.45 -31.15 20.49
N ASN A 264 22.12 -30.05 20.11
CA ASN A 264 23.55 -29.85 20.34
C ASN A 264 23.88 -29.08 21.63
N ALA A 265 22.87 -28.78 22.46
CA ALA A 265 23.00 -28.00 23.69
C ALA A 265 23.70 -26.64 23.49
N TYR A 266 23.47 -25.98 22.33
CA TYR A 266 23.95 -24.62 22.10
C TYR A 266 23.12 -23.61 22.88
N ASP A 267 23.81 -22.71 23.59
CA ASP A 267 23.18 -21.57 24.23
C ASP A 267 22.83 -20.50 23.18
N ILE A 268 21.55 -20.17 23.07
CA ILE A 268 21.05 -19.16 22.13
C ILE A 268 20.12 -18.20 22.86
N ILE A 269 20.02 -16.98 22.33
CA ILE A 269 19.10 -15.98 22.87
C ILE A 269 17.67 -16.51 22.83
N ASP A 270 17.00 -16.44 23.98
CA ASP A 270 15.59 -16.80 24.07
C ASP A 270 14.74 -15.90 23.18
N GLY A 271 13.75 -16.49 22.53
CA GLY A 271 12.91 -15.78 21.56
C GLY A 271 13.58 -15.45 20.22
N PHE A 272 14.82 -15.91 19.94
CA PHE A 272 15.47 -15.69 18.64
C PHE A 272 14.56 -16.11 17.48
N ARG A 273 14.44 -15.25 16.47
CA ARG A 273 13.65 -15.49 15.27
C ARG A 273 14.32 -14.83 14.08
N VAL A 274 14.35 -15.52 12.96
CA VAL A 274 14.98 -15.03 11.74
C VAL A 274 14.01 -15.08 10.56
N MET A 275 14.14 -14.09 9.69
CA MET A 275 13.40 -13.99 8.43
C MET A 275 14.40 -14.00 7.27
N VAL A 276 14.56 -15.14 6.62
CA VAL A 276 15.40 -15.31 5.42
C VAL A 276 14.53 -15.08 4.19
N LEU A 277 14.85 -14.02 3.45
CA LEU A 277 14.02 -13.48 2.37
C LEU A 277 14.81 -13.44 1.06
N HIS A 278 14.15 -13.66 -0.08
CA HIS A 278 14.83 -13.59 -1.39
C HIS A 278 15.06 -12.15 -1.85
N LEU A 279 16.32 -11.73 -1.96
CA LEU A 279 16.71 -10.35 -2.27
C LEU A 279 15.92 -9.70 -3.42
N PHE A 280 15.72 -10.40 -4.54
CA PHE A 280 15.08 -9.83 -5.74
C PHE A 280 13.54 -9.70 -5.69
N ALA A 281 12.90 -10.39 -4.74
CA ALA A 281 11.45 -10.34 -4.58
C ALA A 281 11.00 -9.24 -3.62
N TRP A 282 11.86 -8.87 -2.67
CA TRP A 282 11.52 -7.97 -1.58
C TRP A 282 12.04 -6.55 -1.84
N PRO A 283 11.18 -5.50 -1.73
CA PRO A 283 11.59 -4.11 -1.89
C PRO A 283 12.23 -3.59 -0.59
N LEU A 284 13.21 -4.33 -0.04
CA LEU A 284 13.93 -3.97 1.18
C LEU A 284 15.32 -3.48 0.78
N ILE A 285 15.64 -2.25 1.12
CA ILE A 285 16.91 -1.62 0.77
C ILE A 285 17.87 -1.80 1.95
N SER A 286 19.08 -2.28 1.68
CA SER A 286 20.14 -2.35 2.68
C SER A 286 20.59 -0.94 3.07
N THR A 287 20.67 -0.69 4.37
CA THR A 287 21.09 0.61 4.90
C THR A 287 22.50 0.48 5.52
N PRO A 288 23.22 1.59 5.78
CA PRO A 288 24.61 1.55 6.20
C PRO A 288 24.85 0.62 7.40
N ALA A 289 26.07 0.08 7.47
CA ALA A 289 26.50 -0.88 8.48
C ALA A 289 26.17 -0.38 9.90
N CYS A 290 25.70 -1.30 10.74
CA CYS A 290 25.59 -1.15 12.19
C CYS A 290 26.41 -2.28 12.79
N SER A 291 27.17 -2.03 13.84
CA SER A 291 27.76 -3.15 14.57
C SER A 291 26.62 -3.96 15.23
N LEU A 292 26.58 -5.27 14.95
CA LEU A 292 25.66 -6.14 15.68
C LEU A 292 26.16 -6.22 17.14
N PRO A 293 25.32 -5.92 18.15
CA PRO A 293 25.72 -5.98 19.54
C PRO A 293 26.37 -7.32 19.88
N HIS A 294 27.46 -7.30 20.66
CA HIS A 294 28.27 -8.48 20.93
C HIS A 294 27.47 -9.62 21.57
N GLN A 295 26.44 -9.30 22.35
CA GLN A 295 25.54 -10.29 22.96
C GLN A 295 24.74 -11.07 21.91
N LEU A 296 24.44 -10.48 20.75
CA LEU A 296 23.67 -11.10 19.66
C LEU A 296 24.55 -11.90 18.69
N GLN A 297 25.85 -11.63 18.66
CA GLN A 297 26.78 -12.23 17.69
C GLN A 297 26.87 -13.75 17.79
N PRO A 298 27.00 -14.40 18.97
CA PRO A 298 27.12 -15.85 19.06
C PRO A 298 25.94 -16.59 18.42
N THR A 299 24.71 -16.19 18.75
CA THR A 299 23.50 -16.80 18.18
C THR A 299 23.43 -16.58 16.67
N TYR A 300 23.80 -15.38 16.19
CA TYR A 300 23.79 -15.08 14.75
C TYR A 300 24.86 -15.86 13.96
N THR A 301 26.06 -16.03 14.53
CA THR A 301 27.12 -16.84 13.93
C THR A 301 26.69 -18.31 13.83
N LEU A 302 26.13 -18.87 14.92
CA LEU A 302 25.58 -20.23 14.91
C LEU A 302 24.50 -20.40 13.84
N PHE A 303 23.60 -19.42 13.70
CA PHE A 303 22.58 -19.45 12.64
C PHE A 303 23.20 -19.39 11.24
N THR A 304 24.21 -18.55 11.04
CA THR A 304 24.89 -18.40 9.75
C THR A 304 25.60 -19.69 9.34
N GLU A 305 26.26 -20.36 10.28
CA GLU A 305 26.87 -21.67 10.05
C GLU A 305 25.84 -22.74 9.73
N PHE A 306 24.75 -22.81 10.51
CA PHE A 306 23.63 -23.72 10.26
C PHE A 306 23.05 -23.52 8.85
N TYR A 307 22.83 -22.27 8.45
CA TYR A 307 22.29 -21.93 7.14
C TYR A 307 23.27 -22.30 6.01
N THR A 308 24.55 -21.94 6.13
CA THR A 308 25.57 -22.17 5.10
C THR A 308 25.81 -23.67 4.88
N ARG A 309 25.73 -24.49 5.94
CA ARG A 309 25.79 -25.96 5.81
C ARG A 309 24.60 -26.53 5.04
N LYS A 310 23.42 -25.94 5.18
CA LYS A 310 22.19 -26.36 4.48
C LYS A 310 22.10 -25.80 3.06
N HIS A 311 22.69 -24.63 2.82
CA HIS A 311 22.64 -23.90 1.55
C HIS A 311 24.03 -23.37 1.18
N THR A 312 24.82 -24.19 0.49
CA THR A 312 26.22 -23.92 0.17
C THR A 312 26.43 -22.73 -0.79
N ASP A 313 25.48 -22.49 -1.68
CA ASP A 313 25.63 -21.51 -2.77
C ASP A 313 24.97 -20.16 -2.46
N ARG A 314 24.66 -19.90 -1.18
CA ARG A 314 23.93 -18.71 -0.75
C ARG A 314 24.71 -17.94 0.30
N LYS A 315 24.65 -16.60 0.20
CA LYS A 315 25.21 -15.69 1.19
C LYS A 315 24.06 -14.95 1.89
N LEU A 316 24.17 -14.83 3.21
CA LEU A 316 23.24 -14.03 4.01
C LEU A 316 23.76 -12.60 4.14
N GLU A 317 22.83 -11.65 4.04
CA GLU A 317 23.04 -10.24 4.37
C GLU A 317 22.00 -9.85 5.42
N LEU A 318 22.46 -9.32 6.56
CA LEU A 318 21.58 -8.94 7.66
C LEU A 318 21.07 -7.51 7.48
N LEU A 319 19.75 -7.34 7.47
CA LEU A 319 19.09 -6.04 7.38
C LEU A 319 18.75 -5.50 8.77
N HIS A 320 19.65 -4.70 9.35
CA HIS A 320 19.51 -4.16 10.71
C HIS A 320 18.28 -3.26 10.88
N GLN A 321 17.92 -2.48 9.85
CA GLN A 321 16.78 -1.56 9.85
C GLN A 321 15.41 -2.23 9.94
N HIS A 322 15.32 -3.52 9.61
CA HIS A 322 14.08 -4.30 9.74
C HIS A 322 14.10 -5.25 10.94
N SER A 323 15.19 -5.21 11.72
CA SER A 323 15.38 -6.06 12.88
C SER A 323 14.93 -5.35 14.16
N LYS A 324 14.38 -6.13 15.09
CA LYS A 324 13.85 -5.66 16.38
C LYS A 324 14.10 -6.69 17.47
N GLY A 325 14.15 -6.23 18.71
CA GLY A 325 14.34 -7.08 19.88
C GLY A 325 13.74 -6.47 21.14
N GLU A 326 13.87 -7.20 22.25
CA GLU A 326 13.37 -6.78 23.55
C GLU A 326 14.54 -6.70 24.53
N LEU A 327 14.68 -5.55 25.20
CA LEU A 327 15.66 -5.34 26.25
C LEU A 327 14.94 -5.19 27.59
N GLN A 328 15.47 -5.82 28.63
CA GLN A 328 14.95 -5.66 29.98
C GLN A 328 15.78 -4.64 30.76
N THR A 329 15.13 -3.67 31.39
CA THR A 329 15.82 -2.70 32.24
C THR A 329 16.20 -3.33 33.59
N LEU A 330 17.44 -3.10 34.02
CA LEU A 330 17.97 -3.53 35.32
C LEU A 330 18.39 -2.37 36.22
N TYR A 331 18.51 -1.16 35.66
CA TYR A 331 18.91 0.05 36.39
C TYR A 331 17.75 0.75 37.10
N THR A 332 16.50 0.39 36.77
CA THR A 332 15.28 0.95 37.36
C THR A 332 14.76 0.09 38.52
N LYS A 333 14.03 0.71 39.46
CA LYS A 333 13.38 -0.01 40.58
C LYS A 333 12.40 -1.11 40.12
N GLN A 334 11.69 -0.85 39.03
CA GLN A 334 10.78 -1.80 38.36
C GLN A 334 11.43 -2.25 37.06
N LYS A 335 11.29 -3.54 36.72
CA LYS A 335 11.81 -4.06 35.46
C LYS A 335 10.84 -3.75 34.32
N TYR A 336 11.30 -3.00 33.33
CA TYR A 336 10.54 -2.70 32.12
C TYR A 336 11.10 -3.50 30.93
N ILE A 337 10.24 -3.79 29.95
CA ILE A 337 10.61 -4.41 28.67
C ILE A 337 10.52 -3.35 27.57
N LEU A 338 11.67 -3.01 26.99
CA LEU A 338 11.79 -2.07 25.88
C LEU A 338 11.81 -2.85 24.56
N GLN A 339 10.81 -2.64 23.70
CA GLN A 339 10.84 -3.13 22.33
C GLN A 339 11.54 -2.09 21.46
N VAL A 340 12.67 -2.48 20.89
CA VAL A 340 13.65 -1.57 20.27
C VAL A 340 14.11 -2.10 18.92
N SER A 341 14.50 -1.21 18.02
CA SER A 341 15.20 -1.57 16.78
C SER A 341 16.61 -2.05 17.07
N THR A 342 17.27 -2.73 16.12
CA THR A 342 18.67 -3.14 16.30
C THR A 342 19.62 -1.96 16.50
N TYR A 343 19.34 -0.80 15.89
CA TYR A 343 20.13 0.40 16.13
C TYR A 343 19.97 0.93 17.56
N GLN A 344 18.73 0.95 18.07
CA GLN A 344 18.46 1.32 19.46
C GLN A 344 19.12 0.33 20.43
N MET A 345 19.10 -0.98 20.13
CA MET A 345 19.82 -1.98 20.92
C MET A 345 21.32 -1.73 20.93
N ALA A 346 21.91 -1.45 19.76
CA ALA A 346 23.34 -1.16 19.64
C ALA A 346 23.75 0.01 20.52
N ILE A 347 22.98 1.10 20.54
CA ILE A 347 23.23 2.27 21.40
C ILE A 347 23.04 1.94 22.88
N LEU A 348 21.90 1.38 23.27
CA LEU A 348 21.57 1.13 24.68
C LEU A 348 22.54 0.15 25.34
N LEU A 349 23.04 -0.84 24.60
CA LEU A 349 23.99 -1.83 25.11
C LEU A 349 25.41 -1.28 25.28
N LEU A 350 25.75 -0.11 24.72
CA LEU A 350 27.05 0.54 24.98
C LEU A 350 27.18 0.96 26.45
N PHE A 351 26.10 1.41 27.07
CA PHE A 351 26.08 1.83 28.48
C PHE A 351 26.21 0.67 29.48
N ASN A 352 26.17 -0.59 29.00
CA ASN A 352 26.49 -1.76 29.81
C ASN A 352 28.00 -2.08 29.81
N LYS A 353 28.80 -1.39 28.99
CA LYS A 353 30.26 -1.57 29.01
C LYS A 353 30.84 -1.06 30.32
N VAL A 354 31.86 -1.79 30.78
CA VAL A 354 32.63 -1.46 31.97
C VAL A 354 34.00 -1.02 31.50
N GLU A 355 34.39 0.21 31.79
CA GLU A 355 35.75 0.70 31.57
C GLU A 355 36.61 0.42 32.80
N SER A 356 37.80 -0.16 32.59
CA SER A 356 38.83 -0.22 33.62
C SER A 356 39.63 1.08 33.60
N ILE A 357 39.46 1.91 34.63
CA ILE A 357 40.22 3.13 34.84
C ILE A 357 41.29 2.82 35.89
N THR A 358 42.55 3.09 35.58
CA THR A 358 43.64 2.98 36.57
C THR A 358 43.80 4.31 37.29
N VAL A 359 43.45 4.35 38.57
CA VAL A 359 43.65 5.52 39.44
C VAL A 359 44.70 5.13 40.48
N ASN A 360 45.79 5.90 40.57
CA ASN A 360 46.88 5.66 41.54
C ASN A 360 47.51 4.25 41.48
N GLY A 361 47.52 3.59 40.32
CA GLY A 361 48.12 2.27 40.13
C GLY A 361 47.19 1.08 40.41
N GLU A 362 45.95 1.32 40.84
CA GLU A 362 44.92 0.29 41.01
C GLU A 362 43.88 0.39 39.88
N SER A 363 43.58 -0.75 39.24
CA SER A 363 42.57 -0.83 38.20
C SER A 363 41.18 -0.92 38.82
N MET A 364 40.37 0.12 38.61
CA MET A 364 38.97 0.18 39.03
C MET A 364 38.05 0.03 37.82
N THR A 365 37.07 -0.84 37.90
CA THR A 365 36.05 -1.02 36.87
C THR A 365 34.86 -0.09 37.13
N VAL A 366 34.54 0.78 36.17
CA VAL A 366 33.44 1.74 36.23
C VAL A 366 32.50 1.49 35.05
N ASN A 367 31.19 1.45 35.30
CA ASN A 367 30.21 1.39 34.22
C ASN A 367 30.20 2.73 33.47
N ILE A 368 30.22 2.69 32.14
CA ILE A 368 30.08 3.88 31.32
C ILE A 368 28.65 4.42 31.51
N LYS A 369 28.49 5.48 32.31
CA LYS A 369 27.18 6.10 32.58
C LYS A 369 26.82 7.22 31.61
N SER A 370 27.82 7.80 30.96
CA SER A 370 27.70 8.98 30.10
C SER A 370 28.62 8.84 28.88
N MET A 371 28.13 9.16 27.69
CA MET A 371 28.90 9.15 26.44
C MET A 371 28.52 10.32 25.54
N THR A 372 29.47 10.86 24.78
CA THR A 372 29.16 11.86 23.76
C THR A 372 28.46 11.23 22.56
N VAL A 373 27.65 12.01 21.84
CA VAL A 373 26.96 11.56 20.62
C VAL A 373 27.95 11.05 19.56
N GLU A 374 29.11 11.71 19.42
CA GLU A 374 30.19 11.26 18.53
C GLU A 374 30.72 9.87 18.91
N SER A 375 30.98 9.65 20.20
CA SER A 375 31.47 8.35 20.70
C SER A 375 30.44 7.24 20.47
N ILE A 376 29.17 7.51 20.73
CA ILE A 376 28.05 6.57 20.47
C ILE A 376 28.00 6.23 18.98
N SER A 377 28.04 7.23 18.11
CA SER A 377 28.01 7.06 16.65
C SER A 377 29.17 6.20 16.15
N LYS A 378 30.38 6.45 16.66
CA LYS A 378 31.60 5.71 16.29
C LYS A 378 31.56 4.27 16.78
N GLU A 379 31.20 4.02 18.03
CA GLU A 379 31.20 2.68 18.61
C GLU A 379 30.08 1.78 18.07
N ALA A 380 28.88 2.34 17.89
CA ALA A 380 27.78 1.63 17.26
C ALA A 380 27.96 1.49 15.73
N GLN A 381 28.96 2.18 15.16
CA GLN A 381 29.23 2.30 13.73
C GLN A 381 28.03 2.88 12.95
N ILE A 382 27.21 3.70 13.60
CA ILE A 382 26.01 4.30 13.01
C ILE A 382 26.38 5.69 12.50
N LYS A 383 26.03 6.02 11.26
CA LYS A 383 26.24 7.38 10.72
C LYS A 383 25.56 8.44 11.61
N PRO A 384 26.18 9.61 11.86
CA PRO A 384 25.62 10.65 12.72
C PRO A 384 24.18 11.08 12.33
N GLU A 385 23.91 11.17 11.02
CA GLU A 385 22.58 11.51 10.48
C GLU A 385 21.48 10.54 10.89
N LEU A 386 21.80 9.25 11.09
CA LEU A 386 20.85 8.24 11.55
C LEU A 386 20.85 8.16 13.09
N CYS A 387 22.00 8.39 13.71
CA CYS A 387 22.18 8.32 15.17
C CYS A 387 21.31 9.36 15.91
N ARG A 388 21.31 10.62 15.46
CA ARG A 388 20.56 11.72 16.10
C ARG A 388 19.05 11.45 16.21
N PRO A 389 18.33 11.08 15.14
CA PRO A 389 16.91 10.75 15.26
C PRO A 389 16.63 9.55 16.17
N ILE A 390 17.53 8.57 16.23
CA ILE A 390 17.39 7.44 17.16
C ILE A 390 17.54 7.92 18.61
N LEU A 391 18.57 8.73 18.89
CA LEU A 391 18.79 9.33 20.20
C LEU A 391 17.62 10.22 20.62
N LEU A 392 17.05 11.00 19.70
CA LEU A 392 15.88 11.83 19.95
C LEU A 392 14.70 11.01 20.49
N VAL A 393 14.43 9.83 19.90
CA VAL A 393 13.36 8.93 20.37
C VAL A 393 13.67 8.39 21.77
N LEU A 394 14.92 8.01 22.03
CA LEU A 394 15.36 7.50 23.34
C LEU A 394 15.33 8.59 24.44
N ILE A 395 15.62 9.84 24.09
CA ILE A 395 15.57 11.00 24.98
C ILE A 395 14.12 11.41 25.26
N LYS A 396 13.27 11.53 24.23
CA LYS A 396 11.84 11.85 24.41
C LYS A 396 11.09 10.79 25.19
N SER A 397 11.55 9.53 25.13
CA SER A 397 10.99 8.44 25.94
C SER A 397 11.56 8.38 27.35
N GLN A 398 12.45 9.29 27.74
CA GLN A 398 13.10 9.36 29.06
C GLN A 398 13.88 8.09 29.42
N VAL A 399 14.31 7.31 28.44
CA VAL A 399 15.21 6.17 28.66
C VAL A 399 16.65 6.66 28.75
N LEU A 400 16.98 7.67 27.94
CA LEU A 400 18.23 8.42 27.99
C LEU A 400 17.94 9.87 28.36
N LYS A 401 18.91 10.53 28.99
CA LYS A 401 18.90 11.96 29.28
C LYS A 401 20.08 12.63 28.58
N CYS A 402 19.88 13.86 28.13
CA CYS A 402 20.94 14.73 27.62
C CYS A 402 21.11 15.88 28.61
N SER A 403 22.30 16.07 29.18
CA SER A 403 22.57 17.16 30.13
C SER A 403 22.46 18.54 29.49
N ASP A 404 22.73 18.61 28.20
CA ASP A 404 22.90 19.85 27.43
C ASP A 404 21.58 20.34 26.79
N ILE A 405 20.48 19.59 26.93
CA ILE A 405 19.19 19.88 26.30
C ILE A 405 18.02 19.77 27.29
N THR A 406 17.10 20.73 27.23
CA THR A 406 15.79 20.61 27.89
C THR A 406 14.80 19.86 27.00
N VAL A 407 14.26 18.73 27.47
CA VAL A 407 13.30 17.92 26.71
C VAL A 407 11.94 18.63 26.63
N ASN A 408 11.53 19.02 25.43
CA ASN A 408 10.20 19.57 25.13
C ASN A 408 9.59 18.92 23.88
N GLU A 409 8.33 19.24 23.57
CA GLU A 409 7.64 18.67 22.39
C GLU A 409 8.30 19.10 21.07
N GLU A 410 8.85 20.31 21.05
CA GLU A 410 9.45 20.94 19.86
C GLU A 410 10.85 20.41 19.51
N LEU A 411 11.52 19.67 20.40
CA LEU A 411 12.88 19.17 20.20
C LEU A 411 13.01 18.36 18.89
N LYS A 412 13.98 18.72 18.05
CA LYS A 412 14.27 18.10 16.76
C LYS A 412 15.62 17.38 16.76
N GLU A 413 15.82 16.56 15.74
CA GLU A 413 17.08 15.83 15.52
C GLU A 413 18.26 16.77 15.21
N SER A 414 17.98 17.96 14.67
CA SER A 414 18.96 19.01 14.40
C SER A 414 19.56 19.62 15.65
N ASP A 415 18.86 19.54 16.78
CA ASP A 415 19.21 20.21 18.02
C ASP A 415 20.16 19.35 18.87
N ILE A 416 20.49 18.13 18.41
CA ILE A 416 21.41 17.21 19.07
C ILE A 416 22.78 17.32 18.40
N GLU A 417 23.71 18.00 19.05
CA GLU A 417 25.09 18.15 18.58
C GLU A 417 25.97 16.95 18.93
N ASN A 418 27.16 16.88 18.32
CA ASN A 418 28.05 15.72 18.43
C ASN A 418 28.77 15.62 19.78
N ASP A 419 29.03 16.76 20.41
CA ASP A 419 29.72 16.93 21.68
C ASP A 419 28.79 16.78 22.90
N TYR A 420 27.47 16.76 22.68
CA TYR A 420 26.49 16.63 23.76
C TYR A 420 26.62 15.29 24.48
N THR A 421 26.44 15.34 25.80
CA THR A 421 26.61 14.18 26.67
C THR A 421 25.27 13.50 26.91
N ILE A 422 25.22 12.22 26.54
CA ILE A 422 24.06 11.34 26.71
C ILE A 422 24.32 10.38 27.86
N GLU A 423 23.35 10.24 28.75
CA GLU A 423 23.42 9.39 29.92
C GLU A 423 22.16 8.53 30.06
N VAL A 424 22.24 7.45 30.82
CA VAL A 424 21.06 6.65 31.18
C VAL A 424 20.21 7.41 32.21
N ASP A 425 18.90 7.50 32.01
CA ASP A 425 18.00 8.14 32.97
C ASP A 425 17.59 7.15 34.09
N GLU A 426 18.31 7.19 35.22
CA GLU A 426 18.02 6.35 36.39
C GLU A 426 16.62 6.60 37.01
N ASN A 427 15.95 7.71 36.65
CA ASN A 427 14.61 8.05 37.12
C ASN A 427 13.47 7.61 36.18
N PHE A 428 13.79 6.88 35.10
CA PHE A 428 12.81 6.41 34.12
C PHE A 428 11.62 5.69 34.77
N LYS A 429 10.41 6.14 34.42
CA LYS A 429 9.14 5.53 34.85
C LYS A 429 8.16 5.49 33.69
N SER A 430 7.45 4.37 33.56
CA SER A 430 6.41 4.19 32.55
C SER A 430 5.13 3.65 33.19
N LYS A 431 3.97 4.05 32.65
CA LYS A 431 2.67 3.47 33.03
C LYS A 431 2.49 2.03 32.55
N ARG A 432 3.28 1.59 31.56
CA ARG A 432 3.24 0.26 30.96
C ARG A 432 4.55 -0.48 31.23
N ASP A 433 4.46 -1.75 31.59
CA ASP A 433 5.63 -2.62 31.79
C ASP A 433 6.37 -2.90 30.49
N LYS A 434 5.64 -2.93 29.37
CA LYS A 434 6.18 -3.14 28.02
C LYS A 434 6.00 -1.89 27.17
N ILE A 435 7.11 -1.32 26.71
CA ILE A 435 7.15 -0.06 25.97
C ILE A 435 7.67 -0.31 24.57
N ASN A 436 6.96 0.18 23.56
CA ASN A 436 7.42 0.12 22.17
C ASN A 436 8.12 1.43 21.77
N LEU A 437 9.45 1.36 21.69
CA LEU A 437 10.32 2.45 21.25
C LEU A 437 10.72 2.32 19.78
N ASN A 438 10.45 1.16 19.16
CA ASN A 438 10.69 0.92 17.74
C ASN A 438 9.61 1.60 16.88
N GLN A 439 9.62 2.93 16.90
CA GLN A 439 8.77 3.77 16.07
C GLN A 439 9.58 4.28 14.89
N THR A 440 9.01 4.23 13.69
CA THR A 440 9.67 4.77 12.51
C THR A 440 9.86 6.28 12.65
N VAL A 441 11.09 6.74 12.41
CA VAL A 441 11.39 8.17 12.40
C VAL A 441 10.79 8.79 11.13
N LYS A 442 9.95 9.83 11.28
CA LYS A 442 9.23 10.48 10.17
C LYS A 442 10.14 10.98 9.04
N SER A 443 11.36 11.42 9.36
CA SER A 443 12.34 11.91 8.36
C SER A 443 12.84 10.79 7.43
N VAL A 444 12.92 9.54 7.93
CA VAL A 444 13.29 8.36 7.13
C VAL A 444 12.15 7.97 6.18
N GLU A 445 10.89 8.07 6.62
CA GLU A 445 9.72 7.76 5.79
C GLU A 445 9.54 8.72 4.61
N GLN A 446 9.93 9.99 4.77
CA GLN A 446 9.87 10.99 3.70
C GLN A 446 10.93 10.76 2.63
N LYS A 447 12.20 10.53 3.03
CA LYS A 447 13.28 10.18 2.08
C LYS A 447 12.98 8.89 1.31
N ASP A 448 12.40 7.90 1.98
CA ASP A 448 11.96 6.64 1.37
C ASP A 448 10.85 6.82 0.33
N ALA A 449 10.01 7.85 0.46
CA ALA A 449 8.94 8.15 -0.49
C ALA A 449 9.47 8.90 -1.74
N GLU A 450 10.44 9.79 -1.56
CA GLU A 450 11.10 10.51 -2.66
C GLU A 450 11.93 9.58 -3.55
N ASN A 451 12.71 8.69 -2.93
CA ASN A 451 13.50 7.67 -3.64
C ASN A 451 12.61 6.68 -4.42
N ASP A 452 11.38 6.43 -3.95
CA ASP A 452 10.44 5.57 -4.66
C ASP A 452 9.97 6.17 -5.98
N GLY A 453 9.70 7.49 -6.01
CA GLY A 453 9.29 8.19 -7.23
C GLY A 453 10.37 8.15 -8.30
N GLN A 454 11.62 8.45 -7.92
CA GLN A 454 12.76 8.44 -8.85
C GLN A 454 13.03 7.04 -9.43
N ALA A 455 12.99 6.00 -8.59
CA ALA A 455 13.25 4.64 -9.03
C ALA A 455 12.13 4.05 -9.92
N ILE A 456 10.89 4.57 -9.87
CA ILE A 456 9.85 4.23 -10.84
C ILE A 456 10.22 4.78 -12.22
N GLU A 457 10.61 6.05 -12.27
CA GLU A 457 10.90 6.76 -13.50
C GLU A 457 12.14 6.20 -14.21
N GLU A 458 13.19 5.88 -13.46
CA GLU A 458 14.39 5.20 -13.98
C GLU A 458 14.09 3.81 -14.54
N LYS A 459 13.26 3.02 -13.84
CA LYS A 459 12.88 1.68 -14.32
C LYS A 459 12.07 1.73 -15.61
N ARG A 460 11.21 2.75 -15.78
CA ARG A 460 10.47 2.96 -17.03
C ARG A 460 11.40 3.33 -18.18
N LYS A 461 12.42 4.16 -17.95
CA LYS A 461 13.45 4.47 -18.96
C LYS A 461 14.17 3.22 -19.44
N MET A 462 14.61 2.36 -18.52
CA MET A 462 15.27 1.08 -18.85
C MET A 462 14.38 0.05 -19.57
N LEU A 463 13.05 0.19 -19.53
CA LEU A 463 12.12 -0.69 -20.25
C LEU A 463 11.79 -0.19 -21.66
N ILE A 464 12.06 1.09 -21.91
CA ILE A 464 11.85 1.76 -23.21
C ILE A 464 13.11 1.64 -24.08
N GLU A 465 14.28 1.56 -23.45
CA GLU A 465 15.57 1.15 -24.04
C GLU A 465 15.62 -0.37 -24.28
#